data_AF-A0A3M3VXT0-F1
#
_entry.id   AF-A0A3M3VXT0-F1
#
_cell.length_a   1.000
_cell.length_b   1.000
_cell.length_c   1.000
_cell.angle_alpha   90.00
_cell.angle_beta   90.00
_cell.angle_gamma   90.00
#
_symmetry.space_group_name_H-M   'P 1'
#
loop_
_entity.id
_entity.type
_entity.pdbx_description
1 polymer ?
#
loop_
_entity_poly.entity_id
_entity_poly.type
_entity_poly.pdbx_seq_one_letter_code
_entity_poly.pdbx_strand_id
1 'polypeptide(L)' 'MPLSRAQSLIGARLPSREEAGLLLMPRHMPALTVLTVSCDRSGRPVELSRSASRCDRFQYQVAFNQIAVTPTTD' A
#
# COMPACT_ATOMS: atom_id res chain seq x y z
N MET A 1 12.98 5.86 15.14
CA MET A 1 11.71 5.56 15.84
C MET A 1 11.01 4.45 15.07
N PRO A 2 10.43 3.42 15.72
CA PRO A 2 9.61 2.45 15.01
C PRO A 2 8.30 3.11 14.57
N LEU A 3 7.95 2.96 13.30
CA LEU A 3 6.68 3.39 12.73
C LEU A 3 5.72 2.21 12.67
N SER A 4 4.45 2.47 12.94
CA SER A 4 3.37 1.50 12.76
C SER A 4 2.50 1.93 11.58
N ARG A 5 2.13 1.00 10.71
CA ARG A 5 1.21 1.25 9.61
C ARG A 5 -0.22 1.30 10.15
N ALA A 6 -0.85 2.47 10.09
CA ALA A 6 -2.23 2.64 10.51
C ALA A 6 -3.22 2.24 9.42
N GLN A 7 -2.94 2.63 8.17
CA GLN A 7 -3.79 2.31 7.03
C GLN A 7 -2.96 2.23 5.75
N SER A 8 -3.36 1.34 4.84
CA SER A 8 -2.91 1.35 3.45
C SER A 8 -4.09 1.29 2.49
N LEU A 9 -4.00 2.08 1.41
CA LEU A 9 -4.88 1.99 0.25
C LEU A 9 -4.07 1.43 -0.91
N ILE A 10 -4.41 0.22 -1.35
CA ILE A 10 -3.80 -0.45 -2.51
C ILE A 10 -4.72 -0.21 -3.72
N GLY A 11 -4.14 0.16 -4.86
CA GLY A 11 -4.88 0.39 -6.09
C GLY A 11 -4.04 0.13 -7.33
N ALA A 12 -4.66 0.35 -8.49
CA ALA A 12 -4.00 0.29 -9.78
C ALA A 12 -4.53 1.42 -10.67
N ARG A 13 -3.66 2.01 -11.48
CA ARG A 13 -4.01 3.03 -12.47
C ARG A 13 -2.99 3.05 -13.60
N LEU A 14 -3.32 3.70 -14.72
CA LEU A 14 -2.30 3.99 -15.72
C LEU A 14 -1.27 5.01 -15.17
N PRO A 15 0.04 4.85 -15.48
CA PRO A 15 1.06 5.79 -15.06
C PRO A 15 0.99 7.10 -15.84
N SER A 16 1.45 8.19 -15.24
CA SER A 16 1.74 9.41 -15.99
C SER A 16 2.88 9.19 -16.98
N ARG A 17 3.12 10.14 -17.91
CA ARG A 17 4.27 10.06 -18.82
C ARG A 17 5.60 10.03 -18.05
N GLU A 18 5.71 10.85 -17.00
CA GLU A 18 6.90 10.95 -16.15
C GLU A 18 7.13 9.66 -15.37
N GLU A 19 6.10 9.14 -14.71
CA GLU A 19 6.20 7.89 -13.95
C GLU A 19 6.57 6.70 -14.83
N ALA A 20 5.98 6.61 -16.03
CA ALA A 20 6.33 5.58 -17.01
C ALA A 20 7.81 5.67 -17.42
N GLY A 21 8.34 6.88 -17.56
CA GLY A 21 9.76 7.13 -17.81
C GLY A 21 10.65 6.67 -16.66
N LEU A 22 10.34 7.08 -15.43
CA LEU A 22 11.12 6.72 -14.23
C LEU A 22 11.09 5.21 -13.93
N LEU A 23 9.95 4.55 -14.14
CA LEU A 23 9.77 3.12 -13.93
C LEU A 23 10.19 2.27 -15.14
N LEU A 24 10.60 2.90 -16.25
CA LEU A 24 10.97 2.25 -17.51
C LEU A 24 9.91 1.24 -17.96
N MET A 25 8.64 1.62 -17.88
CA MET A 25 7.49 0.77 -18.18
C MET A 25 6.57 1.37 -19.25
N PRO A 26 5.80 0.56 -20.01
CA PRO A 26 4.84 1.07 -20.98
C PRO A 26 3.68 1.82 -20.32
N ARG A 27 3.19 2.89 -20.97
CA ARG A 27 2.08 3.72 -20.46
C ARG A 27 0.70 3.04 -20.48
N HIS A 28 0.54 1.99 -21.28
CA HIS A 28 -0.71 1.23 -21.35
C HIS A 28 -0.78 0.11 -20.31
N MET A 29 0.32 -0.16 -19.59
CA MET A 29 0.33 -1.11 -18.48
C MET A 29 0.05 -0.39 -17.17
N PRO A 30 -0.77 -0.97 -16.26
CA PRO A 30 -1.03 -0.36 -14.96
C PRO A 30 0.23 -0.25 -14.09
N ALA A 31 0.37 0.85 -13.36
CA ALA A 31 1.18 0.90 -12.16
C ALA A 31 0.31 0.50 -10.96
N LEU A 32 0.86 -0.36 -10.10
CA LEU A 32 0.27 -0.66 -8.80
C LEU A 32 0.65 0.45 -7.83
N THR A 33 -0.31 1.01 -7.11
CA THR A 33 -0.08 2.13 -6.21
C THR A 33 -0.42 1.77 -4.77
N VAL A 34 0.39 2.23 -3.82
CA VAL A 34 0.05 2.15 -2.39
C VAL A 34 0.23 3.50 -1.73
N LEU A 35 -0.85 3.97 -1.11
CA LEU A 35 -0.85 5.09 -0.17
C LEU A 35 -0.84 4.52 1.25
N THR A 36 0.11 4.92 2.09
CA THR A 36 0.22 4.45 3.48
C THR A 36 0.27 5.62 4.44
N VAL A 37 -0.53 5.54 5.51
CA VAL A 37 -0.40 6.40 6.69
C VAL A 37 0.33 5.62 7.77
N SER A 38 1.45 6.16 8.23
CA SER A 38 2.21 5.59 9.35
C SER A 38 2.17 6.52 10.56
N CYS A 39 2.05 5.91 11.74
CA CYS A 39 1.99 6.60 13.02
C CYS A 39 3.21 6.29 13.89
N ASP A 40 3.54 7.23 14.77
CA ASP A 40 4.49 7.02 15.86
C ASP A 40 3.89 6.12 16.97
N ARG A 41 4.65 5.91 18.05
CA ARG A 41 4.23 5.07 19.20
C ARG A 41 3.01 5.62 19.94
N SER A 42 2.72 6.91 19.83
CA SER A 42 1.55 7.56 20.44
C SER A 42 0.32 7.51 19.52
N GLY A 43 0.43 6.85 18.37
CA GLY A 43 -0.64 6.77 17.38
C GLY A 43 -0.79 8.04 16.54
N ARG A 44 0.11 9.01 16.68
CA ARG A 44 0.06 10.26 15.90
C ARG A 44 0.55 10.00 14.47
N PRO A 45 -0.20 10.43 13.43
CA PRO A 45 0.27 10.34 12.06
C PRO A 45 1.55 11.15 11.88
N VAL A 46 2.60 10.52 11.34
CA VAL A 46 3.90 11.15 11.12
C VAL A 46 4.42 10.99 9.70
N GLU A 47 3.85 10.07 8.92
CA GLU A 47 4.25 9.85 7.53
C GLU A 47 3.03 9.55 6.65
N LEU A 48 2.98 10.21 5.50
CA LEU A 48 2.10 9.85 4.38
C LEU A 48 2.98 9.46 3.18
N SER A 49 3.01 8.18 2.85
CA SER A 49 3.84 7.65 1.76
C SER A 49 3.00 7.22 0.57
N ARG A 50 3.44 7.59 -0.63
CA ARG A 50 2.88 7.16 -1.91
C ARG A 50 3.95 6.43 -2.69
N SER A 51 3.65 5.18 -3.05
CA SER A 51 4.51 4.36 -3.90
C SER A 51 3.78 3.93 -5.16
N ALA A 52 4.55 3.78 -6.24
CA ALA A 52 4.10 3.22 -7.50
C ALA A 52 5.09 2.13 -7.94
N SER A 53 4.57 0.99 -8.37
CA SER A 53 5.37 -0.17 -8.79
C SER A 53 4.83 -0.70 -10.10
N ARG A 54 5.71 -1.27 -10.93
CA ARG A 54 5.28 -1.86 -12.21
C ARG A 54 4.49 -3.14 -11.94
N CYS A 55 3.32 -3.28 -12.56
CA CYS A 55 2.49 -4.49 -12.37
C CYS A 55 3.13 -5.78 -12.91
N ASP A 56 4.06 -5.68 -13.88
CA ASP A 56 4.75 -6.81 -14.49
C ASP A 56 5.97 -7.29 -13.70
N ARG A 57 6.36 -6.57 -12.64
CA ARG A 57 7.57 -6.85 -11.86
C ARG A 57 7.36 -6.83 -10.34
N PHE A 58 6.13 -6.58 -9.88
CA PHE A 58 5.85 -6.41 -8.47
C PHE A 58 4.50 -7.02 -8.10
N GLN A 59 4.42 -7.62 -6.92
CA GLN A 59 3.19 -8.16 -6.35
C GLN A 59 3.05 -7.71 -4.89
N TYR A 60 1.86 -7.22 -4.53
CA TYR A 60 1.51 -6.96 -3.13
C TYR A 60 0.91 -8.21 -2.50
N GLN A 61 1.42 -8.61 -1.34
CA GLN A 61 0.85 -9.66 -0.51
C GLN A 61 0.33 -9.03 0.78
N VAL A 62 -0.90 -9.39 1.15
CA VAL A 62 -1.53 -8.95 2.39
C VAL A 62 -1.81 -10.18 3.22
N ALA A 63 -1.21 -10.25 4.40
CA ALA A 63 -1.53 -11.25 5.40
C ALA A 63 -2.54 -10.66 6.38
N PHE A 64 -3.64 -11.35 6.57
CA PHE A 64 -4.60 -11.04 7.62
C PHE A 64 -4.37 -12.02 8.76
N ASN A 65 -4.17 -11.52 9.98
CA ASN A 65 -4.26 -12.38 11.15
C ASN A 65 -5.74 -12.71 11.36
N GLN A 66 -6.06 -13.98 11.56
CA GLN A 66 -7.42 -14.37 11.96
C GLN A 66 -7.73 -13.69 13.30
N ILE A 67 -8.79 -12.89 13.33
CA ILE A 67 -9.38 -12.44 14.59
C ILE A 67 -10.13 -13.66 15.13
N ALA A 68 -9.72 -14.15 16.31
CA ALA A 68 -10.49 -15.16 17.01
C ALA A 68 -11.88 -14.58 17.31
N VAL A 69 -12.89 -15.03 16.55
CA VAL A 69 -14.28 -14.77 16.90
C VAL A 69 -14.57 -15.65 18.11
N THR A 70 -14.60 -15.05 19.30
CA THR A 70 -15.12 -15.73 20.48
C THR A 70 -16.62 -15.94 20.24
N PRO A 71 -17.12 -17.17 20.11
CA PRO A 71 -18.55 -17.38 19.98
C PRO A 71 -19.21 -16.92 21.28
N THR A 72 -20.09 -15.94 21.20
CA THR A 72 -21.06 -15.63 22.25
C THR A 72 -22.02 -16.81 22.33
N THR A 73 -21.96 -17.56 23.42
CA THR A 73 -22.97 -18.56 23.77
C THR A 73 -24.25 -17.81 24.15
N ASP A 74 -25.30 -18.00 23.36
CA ASP A 74 -26.69 -17.79 23.80
C ASP A 74 -27.11 -18.92 24.77
#